data_AF-A0A9P4X558-F1
#
_entry.id   AF-A0A9P4X558-F1
#
_cell.length_a   1.000
_cell.length_b   1.000
_cell.length_c   1.000
_cell.angle_alpha   90.00
_cell.angle_beta   90.00
_cell.angle_gamma   90.00
#
_symmetry.space_group_name_H-M   'P 1'
#
loop_
_entity.id
_entity.type
_entity.pdbx_description
1 polymer ?
#
loop_
_entity_poly.entity_id
_entity_poly.type
_entity_poly.pdbx_seq_one_letter_code
_entity_poly.pdbx_strand_id
1 'polypeptide(L)'
;MVKLMDLIKGRLSMVLPQELPPKVSPGIKTTVSFAPALWEPNDVNSSEAERRELTALKSFAHVYFRYLSDALANGIISHHPFEVVGGGLGGISRALKDLREGKNSASKYVIRISE
;
A
#
# COMPACT_ATOMS: atom_id res chain seq x y z
N MET A 1 7.12 -7.72 -10.47
CA MET A 1 7.30 -8.53 -9.24
C MET A 1 8.76 -8.47 -8.85
N VAL A 2 9.09 -7.96 -7.66
CA VAL A 2 10.48 -7.87 -7.18
C VAL A 2 10.73 -9.02 -6.20
N LYS A 3 11.80 -9.79 -6.43
CA LYS A 3 12.26 -10.86 -5.56
C LYS A 3 13.65 -10.51 -5.07
N LEU A 4 13.84 -10.50 -3.75
CA LEU A 4 15.15 -10.29 -3.13
C LEU A 4 15.54 -11.55 -2.36
N MET A 5 16.70 -12.09 -2.68
CA MET A 5 17.23 -13.32 -2.05
C MET A 5 18.53 -12.98 -1.33
N ASP A 6 18.49 -13.08 0.00
CA ASP A 6 19.68 -13.02 0.84
C ASP A 6 20.21 -14.45 0.99
N LEU A 7 21.26 -14.77 0.23
CA LEU A 7 21.89 -16.08 0.20
C LEU A 7 22.67 -16.39 1.49
N ILE A 8 23.07 -15.37 2.25
CA ILE A 8 23.84 -15.51 3.49
C ILE A 8 22.91 -15.88 4.64
N LYS A 9 21.74 -15.25 4.71
CA LYS A 9 20.75 -15.48 5.78
C LYS A 9 19.66 -16.48 5.42
N GLY A 10 19.68 -17.02 4.19
CA GLY A 10 18.64 -17.91 3.69
C GLY A 10 17.27 -17.25 3.72
N ARG A 11 17.14 -16.01 3.23
CA ARG A 11 15.85 -15.28 3.26
C ARG A 11 15.38 -14.90 1.87
N LEU A 12 14.15 -15.30 1.55
CA LEU A 12 13.45 -14.90 0.34
C LEU A 12 12.36 -13.88 0.71
N SER A 13 12.49 -12.64 0.24
CA SER A 13 11.46 -11.61 0.42
C SER A 13 10.73 -11.34 -0.88
N MET A 14 9.40 -11.38 -0.83
CA MET A 14 8.52 -11.19 -1.98
C MET A 14 7.56 -10.04 -1.72
N VAL A 15 7.35 -9.18 -2.71
CA VAL A 15 6.35 -8.10 -2.67
C VAL A 15 5.21 -8.46 -3.60
N LEU A 16 3.99 -8.56 -3.06
CA LEU A 16 2.77 -8.83 -3.83
C LEU A 16 2.89 -10.05 -4.77
N PRO A 17 3.22 -11.24 -4.27
CA PRO A 17 3.27 -12.41 -5.12
C PRO A 17 1.84 -12.80 -5.57
N GLN A 18 1.66 -13.10 -6.86
CA GLN A 18 0.36 -13.54 -7.40
C GLN A 18 -0.01 -14.95 -6.94
N GLU A 19 0.99 -15.75 -6.57
CA GLU A 19 0.85 -17.11 -6.06
C GLU A 19 1.42 -17.16 -4.63
N LEU A 20 0.97 -18.14 -3.84
CA LEU A 20 1.60 -18.40 -2.55
C LEU A 20 3.10 -18.63 -2.73
N PRO A 21 3.93 -18.31 -1.72
CA PRO A 21 5.36 -18.51 -1.83
C PRO A 21 5.64 -19.97 -2.23
N PRO A 22 6.51 -20.21 -3.21
CA PRO A 22 6.83 -21.58 -3.62
C PRO A 22 7.37 -22.35 -2.42
N LYS A 23 7.13 -23.67 -2.37
CA LYS A 23 7.78 -24.53 -1.39
C LYS A 23 9.30 -24.41 -1.56
N VAL A 24 9.92 -23.62 -0.69
CA VAL A 24 11.37 -23.47 -0.60
C VAL A 24 11.92 -24.51 0.38
N SER A 25 13.24 -24.75 0.32
CA SER A 25 13.88 -25.67 1.26
C SER A 25 13.68 -25.21 2.72
N PRO A 26 13.65 -26.14 3.70
CA PRO A 26 13.37 -25.80 5.11
C PRO A 26 14.30 -24.75 5.73
N GLY A 27 15.50 -24.55 5.17
CA GLY A 27 16.45 -23.54 5.62
C GLY A 27 16.21 -22.14 5.07
N ILE A 28 15.24 -21.95 4.16
CA ILE A 28 14.94 -20.64 3.57
C ILE A 28 13.71 -20.04 4.27
N LYS A 29 13.91 -18.97 5.03
CA LYS A 29 12.81 -18.18 5.59
C LYS A 29 12.18 -17.33 4.50
N THR A 30 10.90 -17.54 4.22
CA THR A 30 10.15 -16.69 3.28
C THR A 30 9.42 -15.57 4.03
N THR A 31 9.43 -14.37 3.47
CA THR A 31 8.63 -13.24 3.97
C THR A 31 7.86 -12.63 2.81
N VAL A 32 6.56 -12.45 2.98
CA VAL A 32 5.74 -11.67 2.06
C VAL A 32 5.55 -10.30 2.67
N SER A 33 6.03 -9.27 1.98
CA SER A 33 5.82 -7.88 2.36
C SER A 33 4.72 -7.30 1.48
N PHE A 34 3.59 -6.93 2.07
CA PHE A 34 2.48 -6.32 1.37
C PHE A 34 1.98 -5.12 2.17
N ALA A 35 1.66 -4.01 1.50
CA ALA A 35 1.27 -2.76 2.15
C ALA A 35 0.05 -2.90 3.09
N PRO A 36 -0.94 -3.77 2.83
CA PRO A 36 -2.01 -4.06 3.79
C PRO A 36 -1.59 -4.71 5.10
N ALA A 37 -0.43 -5.38 5.17
CA ALA A 37 0.10 -5.86 6.44
C ALA A 37 0.40 -4.71 7.41
N LEU A 38 0.52 -3.46 6.91
CA LEU A 38 0.58 -2.25 7.71
C LEU A 38 -0.67 -2.03 8.57
N TRP A 39 -1.81 -2.50 8.06
CA TRP A 39 -3.14 -2.35 8.65
C TRP A 39 -3.61 -3.63 9.33
N GLU A 40 -2.79 -4.70 9.34
CA GLU A 40 -3.12 -5.95 9.99
C GLU A 40 -2.87 -5.88 11.52
N PRO A 41 -3.72 -6.55 12.33
CA PRO A 41 -4.95 -7.21 11.88
C PRO A 41 -6.02 -6.18 11.54
N ASN A 42 -6.81 -6.48 10.50
CA ASN A 42 -7.96 -5.65 10.09
C ASN A 42 -9.10 -5.71 11.13
N ASP A 43 -9.05 -6.66 12.06
CA ASP A 43 -9.90 -6.73 13.24
C ASP A 43 -9.11 -6.36 14.50
N VAL A 44 -9.47 -5.20 15.08
CA VAL A 44 -8.87 -4.65 16.29
C VAL A 44 -9.08 -5.53 17.52
N ASN A 45 -10.06 -6.44 17.50
CA ASN A 45 -10.36 -7.34 18.61
C ASN A 45 -9.74 -8.74 18.44
N SER A 46 -9.03 -8.99 17.35
CA SER A 46 -8.39 -10.28 17.12
C SER A 46 -7.21 -10.51 18.08
N SER A 47 -6.95 -11.78 18.42
CA SER A 47 -5.76 -12.19 19.19
C SER A 47 -4.43 -11.87 18.50
N GLU A 48 -4.48 -11.50 17.22
CA GLU A 48 -3.34 -11.08 16.42
C GLU A 48 -2.95 -9.61 16.69
N ALA A 49 -3.82 -8.80 17.30
CA ALA A 49 -3.66 -7.35 17.41
C ALA A 49 -2.43 -6.90 18.21
N GLU A 50 -1.93 -7.75 19.10
CA GLU A 50 -0.79 -7.48 19.98
C GLU A 50 0.52 -8.13 19.48
N ARG A 51 0.53 -8.77 18.30
CA ARG A 51 1.77 -9.36 17.77
C ARG A 51 2.81 -8.28 17.50
N ARG A 52 3.99 -8.41 18.12
CA ARG A 52 5.11 -7.45 18.09
C ARG A 52 5.55 -7.04 16.67
N GLU A 53 5.41 -7.93 15.70
CA GLU A 53 5.72 -7.67 14.29
C GLU A 53 4.75 -6.66 13.65
N LEU A 54 3.47 -6.68 14.06
CA LEU A 54 2.44 -5.75 13.60
C LEU A 54 2.60 -4.37 14.27
N THR A 55 3.06 -4.33 15.53
CA THR A 55 3.39 -3.08 16.23
C THR A 55 4.49 -2.30 15.52
N ALA A 56 5.50 -2.98 14.97
CA ALA A 56 6.58 -2.36 14.21
C ALA A 56 6.06 -1.73 12.90
N LEU A 57 5.14 -2.41 12.22
CA LEU A 57 4.51 -1.89 10.99
C LEU A 57 3.63 -0.67 11.28
N LYS A 58 2.79 -0.71 12.31
CA LYS A 58 1.97 0.45 12.73
C LYS A 58 2.84 1.66 13.10
N SER A 59 3.94 1.44 13.81
CA SER A 59 4.90 2.50 14.16
C SER A 59 5.56 3.10 12.92
N PHE A 60 5.96 2.25 11.98
CA PHE A 60 6.47 2.70 10.68
C PHE A 60 5.43 3.53 9.92
N ALA A 61 4.18 3.07 9.84
CA ALA A 61 3.08 3.80 9.19
C ALA A 61 2.95 5.22 9.76
N HIS A 62 2.88 5.31 11.08
CA HIS A 62 2.70 6.58 11.79
C HIS A 62 3.83 7.56 11.47
N VAL A 63 5.09 7.12 11.53
CA VAL A 63 6.24 7.98 11.19
C VAL A 63 6.21 8.34 9.70
N TYR A 64 5.96 7.37 8.82
CA TYR A 64 5.97 7.54 7.37
C TYR A 64 4.94 8.57 6.91
N PHE A 65 3.68 8.46 7.35
CA PHE A 65 2.62 9.41 6.94
C PHE A 65 2.84 10.82 7.49
N ARG A 66 3.38 10.94 8.71
CA ARG A 66 3.75 12.25 9.26
C ARG A 66 4.88 12.90 8.46
N TYR A 67 5.90 12.13 8.13
CA TYR A 67 6.98 12.61 7.27
C TYR A 67 6.47 13.02 5.89
N LEU A 68 5.61 12.22 5.23
CA LEU A 68 5.03 12.60 3.94
C LEU A 68 4.21 13.90 4.01
N SER A 69 3.45 14.09 5.09
CA SER A 69 2.67 15.31 5.30
C SER A 69 3.58 16.53 5.45
N ASP A 70 4.63 16.42 6.26
CA ASP A 70 5.63 17.47 6.46
C ASP A 70 6.41 17.76 5.17
N ALA A 71 6.86 16.71 4.47
CA ALA A 71 7.54 16.82 3.19
C ALA A 71 6.68 17.52 2.13
N LEU A 72 5.37 17.23 2.08
CA LEU A 72 4.44 17.91 1.19
C LEU A 72 4.25 19.39 1.58
N ALA A 73 4.08 19.67 2.88
CA ALA A 73 3.91 21.04 3.37
C ALA A 73 5.14 21.92 3.13
N ASN A 74 6.34 21.34 3.21
CA ASN A 74 7.61 22.02 2.95
C ASN A 74 8.07 21.93 1.49
N GLY A 75 7.28 21.36 0.58
CA GLY A 75 7.59 21.28 -0.85
C GLY A 75 8.75 20.35 -1.22
N ILE A 76 9.15 19.44 -0.32
CA ILE A 76 10.15 18.39 -0.60
C ILE A 76 9.60 17.39 -1.62
N ILE A 77 8.29 17.16 -1.58
CA ILE A 77 7.56 16.36 -2.57
C ILE A 77 6.36 17.17 -3.08
N SER A 78 5.88 16.83 -4.28
CA SER A 78 4.67 17.39 -4.86
C SER A 78 3.61 16.32 -5.09
N HIS A 79 2.35 16.74 -5.14
CA HIS A 79 1.27 15.82 -5.51
C HIS A 79 1.42 15.39 -6.97
N HIS A 80 0.89 14.20 -7.29
CA HIS A 80 0.76 13.76 -8.67
C HIS A 80 -0.22 14.67 -9.43
N PRO A 81 -0.09 14.84 -10.76
CA PRO A 81 -1.16 15.44 -11.58
C PRO A 81 -2.52 14.79 -11.30
N PHE A 82 -3.56 15.61 -11.21
CA PHE A 82 -4.91 15.16 -10.89
C PHE A 82 -6.00 15.94 -11.63
N GLU A 83 -7.16 15.30 -11.79
CA GLU A 83 -8.41 15.87 -12.28
C GLU A 83 -9.48 15.74 -11.20
N VAL A 84 -10.17 16.84 -10.87
CA VAL A 84 -11.33 16.80 -9.98
C VAL A 84 -12.55 16.36 -10.79
N VAL A 85 -13.15 15.24 -10.41
CA VAL A 85 -14.35 14.71 -11.06
C VAL A 85 -15.57 15.31 -10.39
N GLY A 86 -16.37 16.04 -11.17
CA GLY A 86 -17.59 16.69 -10.67
C GLY A 86 -18.73 15.71 -10.35
N GLY A 87 -19.67 16.19 -9.54
CA GLY A 87 -20.89 15.47 -9.16
C GLY A 87 -20.76 14.70 -7.84
N GLY A 88 -19.78 15.07 -7.01
CA GLY A 88 -19.49 14.44 -5.72
C GLY A 88 -19.38 12.92 -5.81
N LEU A 89 -20.01 12.21 -4.86
CA LEU A 89 -20.02 10.74 -4.85
C LEU A 89 -20.63 10.12 -6.12
N GLY A 90 -21.51 10.83 -6.83
CA GLY A 90 -22.07 10.38 -8.11
C GLY A 90 -21.02 10.21 -9.21
N GLY A 91 -19.90 10.96 -9.13
CA GLY A 91 -18.79 10.90 -10.07
C GLY A 91 -17.94 9.63 -9.99
N ILE A 92 -18.03 8.86 -8.90
CA ILE A 92 -17.18 7.68 -8.64
C ILE A 92 -17.36 6.62 -9.74
N SER A 93 -18.61 6.32 -10.12
CA SER A 93 -18.90 5.28 -11.11
C SER A 93 -18.25 5.59 -12.46
N ARG A 94 -18.31 6.86 -12.90
CA ARG A 94 -17.66 7.32 -14.13
C ARG A 94 -16.14 7.20 -14.02
N ALA A 95 -15.56 7.75 -12.95
CA ALA A 95 -14.11 7.74 -12.74
C ALA A 95 -13.53 6.32 -12.76
N LEU A 96 -14.19 5.36 -12.11
CA LEU A 96 -13.75 3.96 -12.10
C LEU A 96 -13.91 3.28 -13.47
N LYS A 97 -14.98 3.56 -14.22
CA LYS A 97 -15.15 3.04 -15.60
C LYS A 97 -14.06 3.57 -16.51
N ASP A 98 -13.75 4.86 -16.42
CA ASP A 98 -12.72 5.50 -17.24
C ASP A 98 -11.32 4.96 -16.91
N LEU A 99 -11.01 4.70 -15.63
CA LEU A 99 -9.77 4.03 -15.23
C LEU A 99 -9.68 2.61 -15.78
N ARG A 100 -10.77 1.83 -15.69
CA ARG A 100 -10.82 0.46 -16.22
C ARG A 100 -10.63 0.43 -17.74
N GLU A 101 -11.19 1.41 -18.44
CA GLU A 101 -11.09 1.56 -19.89
C GLU A 101 -9.77 2.23 -20.34
N GLY A 102 -8.89 2.59 -19.40
CA GLY A 102 -7.59 3.19 -19.69
C GLY A 102 -7.65 4.61 -20.23
N LYS A 103 -8.76 5.33 -20.03
CA LYS A 103 -8.97 6.69 -20.54
C LYS A 103 -8.17 7.76 -19.79
N ASN A 104 -7.81 7.49 -18.55
CA ASN A 104 -6.95 8.36 -17.76
C ASN A 104 -5.56 7.74 -17.65
N SER A 105 -4.55 8.48 -18.12
CA SER A 105 -3.15 8.08 -18.05
C SER A 105 -2.35 9.18 -17.37
N ALA A 106 -1.43 8.80 -16.49
CA ALA A 106 -0.55 9.69 -15.74
C ALA A 106 -1.26 10.81 -14.95
N SER A 107 -2.55 10.66 -14.65
CA SER A 107 -3.29 11.56 -13.76
C SER A 107 -4.10 10.75 -12.73
N LYS A 108 -4.46 11.39 -11.63
CA LYS A 108 -5.33 10.81 -10.60
C LYS A 108 -6.70 11.47 -10.66
N TYR A 109 -7.78 10.68 -10.62
CA TYR A 109 -9.09 11.24 -10.35
C TYR A 109 -9.24 11.55 -8.86
N VAL A 110 -9.71 12.76 -8.55
CA VAL A 110 -10.03 13.21 -7.19
C VAL A 110 -11.52 13.50 -7.12
N ILE A 111 -12.20 12.94 -6.11
CA ILE A 111 -13.62 13.15 -5.87
C ILE A 111 -13.75 14.02 -4.62
N ARG A 112 -14.36 15.19 -4.75
CA ARG A 112 -14.73 16.03 -3.60
C ARG A 112 -16.11 15.59 -3.12
N ILE A 113 -16.22 15.08 -1.90
CA ILE A 113 -17.45 14.45 -1.40
C ILE A 113 -18.59 15.47 -1.24
N SER A 114 -18.29 16.68 -0.75
CA SER A 114 -19.25 17.75 -0.45
C SER A 114 -19.27 18.83 -1.54
N GLU A 115 -19.55 18.44 -2.78
CA GLU A 115 -19.90 19.40 -3.85
C GLU A 115 -21.38 19.81 -3.79
#